data_AF-A0A4Y5YZW9-F1
#
_entry.id   AF-A0A4Y5YZW9-F1
#
_cell.length_a   1.000
_cell.length_b   1.000
_cell.length_c   1.000
_cell.angle_alpha   90.00
_cell.angle_beta   90.00
_cell.angle_gamma   90.00
#
_symmetry.space_group_name_H-M   'P 1'
#
loop_
_entity.id
_entity.type
_entity.pdbx_description
1 polymer ?
#
loop_
_entity_poly.entity_id
_entity_poly.type
_entity_poly.pdbx_seq_one_letter_code
_entity_poly.pdbx_strand_id
1 'polypeptide(L)'
;MLQSIFGEKSTPDALRAKLAQLESEESGLVTAYQEAALAAVDDTTKQPAADKAHAAMVGHQMNVERARAALNASTRREEAARRELEASTAAVAWTGCIEASKAREPVAAAYAAALKKAGELHAQLRAATAKVFQAVPPGWPTHRTDGFGIDGGYINTLTLSEYELHGLPGGSNPWGLQLSSFAGRFPEFTARIMQARDEALFGASHATEDAA
;
A
#
# COMPACT_ATOMS: atom_id res chain seq x y z
N MET A 1 -5.05 -41.50 2.80
CA MET A 1 -4.39 -41.45 4.14
C MET A 1 -2.98 -40.86 3.99
N LEU A 2 -2.85 -39.53 3.93
CA LEU A 2 -1.57 -38.82 3.76
C LEU A 2 -1.04 -38.19 5.08
N GLN A 3 -1.76 -38.38 6.19
CA GLN A 3 -1.54 -37.69 7.47
C GLN A 3 -0.39 -38.23 8.33
N SER A 4 0.30 -39.32 7.95
CA SER A 4 1.08 -40.09 8.93
C SER A 4 2.61 -39.87 8.94
N ILE A 5 3.20 -39.09 8.02
CA ILE A 5 4.66 -38.90 8.00
C ILE A 5 5.07 -37.45 8.32
N PHE A 6 4.23 -36.48 7.96
CA PHE A 6 4.41 -35.07 8.26
C PHE A 6 3.20 -34.65 9.08
N GLY A 7 3.36 -34.58 10.40
CA GLY A 7 2.27 -34.19 11.30
C GLY A 7 1.63 -32.87 10.86
N GLU A 8 0.35 -32.70 11.19
CA GLU A 8 -0.56 -31.61 10.78
C GLU A 8 -0.08 -30.16 11.03
N LYS A 9 1.14 -29.97 11.56
CA LYS A 9 1.73 -28.68 11.92
C LYS A 9 3.25 -28.60 11.66
N SER A 10 3.76 -29.16 10.56
CA SER A 10 5.16 -28.90 10.18
C SER A 10 5.29 -27.52 9.53
N THR A 11 6.00 -26.60 10.21
CA THR A 11 6.37 -25.30 9.65
C THR A 11 7.28 -25.47 8.42
N PRO A 12 7.34 -24.50 7.48
CA PRO A 12 8.26 -24.59 6.34
C PRO A 12 9.70 -24.79 6.76
N ASP A 13 10.13 -24.20 7.88
CA ASP A 13 11.48 -24.40 8.40
C ASP A 13 11.72 -25.84 8.86
N ALA A 14 10.73 -26.47 9.51
CA ALA A 14 10.82 -27.89 9.87
C ALA A 14 10.85 -28.79 8.62
N LEU A 15 10.11 -28.43 7.57
CA LEU A 15 10.11 -29.16 6.29
C LEU A 15 11.42 -28.97 5.51
N ARG A 16 12.01 -27.76 5.52
CA ARG A 16 13.34 -27.50 4.96
C ARG A 16 14.42 -28.28 5.69
N ALA A 17 14.40 -28.27 7.02
CA ALA A 17 15.34 -29.05 7.82
C ALA A 17 15.21 -30.55 7.54
N LYS A 18 13.97 -31.04 7.38
CA LYS A 18 13.72 -32.45 7.04
C LYS A 18 14.16 -32.81 5.63
N LEU A 19 13.94 -31.92 4.66
CA LEU A 19 14.40 -32.11 3.28
C LEU A 19 15.94 -32.14 3.22
N ALA A 20 16.61 -31.20 3.88
CA ALA A 20 18.07 -31.15 3.96
C ALA A 20 18.66 -32.41 4.62
N GLN A 21 17.99 -32.94 5.67
CA GLN A 21 18.37 -34.21 6.26
C GLN A 21 18.28 -35.35 5.23
N LEU A 22 17.15 -35.48 4.53
CA LEU A 22 16.97 -36.54 3.54
C LEU A 22 18.00 -36.43 2.41
N GLU A 23 18.21 -35.24 1.85
CA GLU A 23 19.21 -35.02 0.79
C GLU A 23 20.63 -35.35 1.25
N SER A 24 20.96 -35.17 2.53
CA SER A 24 22.27 -35.56 3.07
C SER A 24 22.48 -37.08 3.18
N GLU A 25 21.40 -37.86 3.35
CA GLU A 25 21.42 -39.32 3.50
C GLU A 25 21.47 -40.04 2.13
N GLU A 26 21.12 -39.35 1.03
CA GLU A 26 21.01 -39.93 -0.31
C GLU A 26 22.32 -40.57 -0.80
N SER A 27 23.46 -39.89 -0.61
CA SER A 27 24.77 -40.38 -1.04
C SER A 27 25.17 -41.71 -0.39
N GLY A 28 24.82 -41.91 0.88
CA GLY A 28 25.06 -43.15 1.60
C GLY A 28 24.21 -44.31 1.07
N LEU A 29 22.96 -44.04 0.69
CA LEU A 29 22.06 -45.05 0.12
C LEU A 29 22.46 -45.45 -1.30
N VAL A 30 22.89 -44.50 -2.13
CA VAL A 30 23.40 -44.77 -3.48
C VAL A 30 24.66 -45.62 -3.40
N THR A 31 25.59 -45.28 -2.50
CA THR A 31 26.83 -46.04 -2.28
C THR A 31 26.53 -47.47 -1.81
N ALA A 32 25.65 -47.63 -0.82
CA ALA A 32 25.24 -48.93 -0.31
C ALA A 32 24.57 -49.81 -1.37
N TYR A 33 23.77 -49.22 -2.27
CA TYR A 33 23.19 -49.93 -3.40
C TYR A 33 24.25 -50.34 -4.43
N GLN A 34 25.17 -49.44 -4.79
CA GLN A 34 26.24 -49.74 -5.75
C GLN A 34 27.15 -50.88 -5.25
N GLU A 35 27.54 -50.86 -3.98
CA GLU A 35 28.35 -51.92 -3.37
C GLU A 35 27.60 -53.26 -3.34
N ALA A 36 26.32 -53.25 -2.94
CA ALA A 36 25.50 -54.46 -2.91
C ALA A 36 25.24 -55.02 -4.33
N ALA A 37 25.06 -54.14 -5.31
CA ALA A 37 24.88 -54.52 -6.71
C ALA A 37 26.16 -55.14 -7.30
N LEU A 38 27.33 -54.54 -7.04
CA LEU A 38 28.63 -55.11 -7.45
C LEU A 38 28.86 -56.49 -6.84
N ALA A 39 28.57 -56.64 -5.55
CA ALA A 39 28.72 -57.93 -4.86
C ALA A 39 27.77 -59.01 -5.42
N ALA A 40 26.58 -58.63 -5.90
CA ALA A 40 25.63 -59.55 -6.54
C ALA A 40 26.05 -59.95 -7.96
N VAL A 41 26.78 -59.10 -8.67
CA VAL A 41 27.40 -59.45 -9.96
C VAL A 41 28.49 -60.50 -9.77
N ASP A 42 29.30 -60.38 -8.71
CA ASP A 42 30.35 -61.35 -8.39
C ASP A 42 29.81 -62.66 -7.79
N ASP A 43 28.67 -62.59 -7.08
CA ASP A 43 28.03 -63.74 -6.40
C ASP A 43 26.50 -63.60 -6.39
N THR A 44 25.84 -64.41 -7.20
CA THR A 44 24.37 -64.39 -7.37
C THR A 44 23.59 -64.69 -6.08
N THR A 45 24.22 -65.30 -5.05
CA THR A 45 23.55 -65.53 -3.75
C THR A 45 23.32 -64.23 -2.96
N LYS A 46 24.00 -63.13 -3.34
CA LYS A 46 23.87 -61.80 -2.73
C LYS A 46 22.81 -60.91 -3.37
N GLN A 47 22.12 -61.39 -4.41
CA GLN A 47 21.02 -60.67 -5.07
C GLN A 47 19.96 -60.11 -4.09
N PRO A 48 19.51 -60.84 -3.04
CA PRO A 48 18.54 -60.30 -2.08
C PRO A 48 19.02 -59.05 -1.33
N ALA A 49 20.34 -58.91 -1.11
CA ALA A 49 20.90 -57.73 -0.45
C ALA A 49 20.87 -56.51 -1.38
N ALA A 50 21.18 -56.71 -2.67
CA ALA A 50 21.07 -55.67 -3.69
C ALA A 50 19.63 -55.18 -3.87
N ASP A 51 18.66 -56.10 -3.91
CA ASP A 51 17.24 -55.76 -4.03
C ASP A 51 16.74 -54.96 -2.81
N LYS A 52 17.20 -55.32 -1.60
CA LYS A 52 16.87 -54.58 -0.37
C LYS A 52 17.47 -53.16 -0.39
N ALA A 53 18.72 -53.01 -0.83
CA ALA A 53 19.37 -51.71 -0.94
C ALA A 53 18.69 -50.82 -1.99
N HIS A 54 18.29 -51.41 -3.12
CA HIS A 54 17.51 -50.73 -4.16
C HIS A 54 16.16 -50.25 -3.61
N ALA A 55 15.41 -51.11 -2.92
CA ALA A 55 14.13 -50.73 -2.33
C ALA A 55 14.27 -49.61 -1.30
N ALA A 56 15.35 -49.61 -0.51
CA ALA A 56 15.66 -48.53 0.43
C ALA A 56 15.96 -47.20 -0.28
N MET A 57 16.75 -47.24 -1.37
CA MET A 57 17.04 -46.06 -2.18
C MET A 57 15.78 -45.48 -2.83
N VAL A 58 14.95 -46.32 -3.45
CA VAL A 58 13.70 -45.88 -4.09
C VAL A 58 12.72 -45.32 -3.04
N GLY A 59 12.57 -46.00 -1.89
CA GLY A 59 11.73 -45.51 -0.80
C GLY A 59 12.21 -44.16 -0.25
N HIS A 60 13.52 -43.94 -0.20
CA HIS A 60 14.11 -42.66 0.18
C HIS A 60 13.81 -41.55 -0.84
N GLN A 61 13.99 -41.82 -2.14
CA GLN A 61 13.65 -40.85 -3.20
C GLN A 61 12.18 -40.42 -3.14
N MET A 62 11.26 -41.37 -2.93
CA MET A 62 9.85 -41.04 -2.74
C MET A 62 9.61 -40.16 -1.49
N ASN A 63 10.39 -40.36 -0.42
CA ASN A 63 10.30 -39.51 0.78
C ASN A 63 10.82 -38.09 0.52
N VAL A 64 11.89 -37.93 -0.28
CA VAL A 64 12.40 -36.64 -0.73
C VAL A 64 11.34 -35.90 -1.54
N GLU A 65 10.72 -36.55 -2.52
CA GLU A 65 9.67 -35.95 -3.34
C GLU A 65 8.46 -35.50 -2.51
N ARG A 66 8.03 -36.34 -1.57
CA ARG A 66 6.94 -35.99 -0.63
C ARG A 66 7.31 -34.80 0.25
N ALA A 67 8.56 -34.73 0.74
CA ALA A 67 9.03 -33.60 1.54
C ALA A 67 9.06 -32.30 0.72
N ARG A 68 9.52 -32.36 -0.54
CA ARG A 68 9.49 -31.22 -1.48
C ARG A 68 8.07 -30.74 -1.76
N ALA A 69 7.16 -31.67 -2.05
CA ALA A 69 5.76 -31.35 -2.29
C ALA A 69 5.09 -30.72 -1.05
N ALA A 70 5.36 -31.26 0.14
CA ALA A 70 4.87 -30.72 1.40
C ALA A 70 5.42 -29.31 1.67
N LEU A 71 6.71 -29.09 1.43
CA LEU A 71 7.34 -27.77 1.57
C LEU A 71 6.70 -26.75 0.63
N ASN A 72 6.57 -27.07 -0.66
CA ASN A 72 5.95 -26.18 -1.65
C ASN A 72 4.51 -25.82 -1.28
N ALA A 73 3.72 -26.80 -0.83
CA ALA A 73 2.35 -26.56 -0.39
C ALA A 73 2.29 -25.66 0.86
N SER A 74 3.19 -25.88 1.82
CA SER A 74 3.27 -25.09 3.05
C SER A 74 3.70 -23.64 2.75
N THR A 75 4.72 -23.44 1.93
CA THR A 75 5.20 -22.12 1.50
C THR A 75 4.11 -21.35 0.75
N ARG A 76 3.39 -21.98 -0.18
CA ARG A 76 2.26 -21.32 -0.89
C ARG A 76 1.16 -20.87 0.07
N ARG A 77 0.86 -21.67 1.10
CA ARG A 77 -0.15 -21.31 2.12
C ARG A 77 0.30 -20.11 2.96
N GLU A 78 1.56 -20.07 3.39
CA GLU A 78 2.09 -18.91 4.12
C GLU A 78 2.13 -17.64 3.26
N GLU A 79 2.52 -17.77 1.99
CA GLU A 79 2.51 -16.64 1.06
C GLU A 79 1.10 -16.11 0.79
N ALA A 80 0.12 -17.01 0.62
CA ALA A 80 -1.29 -16.62 0.48
C ALA A 80 -1.80 -15.89 1.73
N ALA A 81 -1.54 -16.44 2.92
CA ALA A 81 -1.93 -15.81 4.19
C ALA A 81 -1.26 -14.43 4.39
N ARG A 82 0.02 -14.29 3.99
CA ARG A 82 0.73 -13.00 4.03
C ARG A 82 0.08 -11.98 3.08
N ARG A 83 -0.22 -12.38 1.84
CA ARG A 83 -0.90 -11.50 0.87
C ARG A 83 -2.27 -11.05 1.37
N GLU A 84 -3.03 -11.94 2.02
CA GLU A 84 -4.32 -11.61 2.63
C GLU A 84 -4.18 -10.60 3.78
N LEU A 85 -3.17 -10.76 4.64
CA LEU A 85 -2.86 -9.80 5.70
C LEU A 85 -2.45 -8.43 5.15
N GLU A 86 -1.60 -8.40 4.13
CA GLU A 86 -1.18 -7.17 3.44
C GLU A 86 -2.39 -6.45 2.81
N ALA A 87 -3.26 -7.18 2.12
CA ALA A 87 -4.48 -6.64 1.52
C ALA A 87 -5.44 -6.08 2.58
N SER A 88 -5.62 -6.79 3.70
CA SER A 88 -6.45 -6.32 4.84
C SER A 88 -5.89 -5.03 5.45
N THR A 89 -4.57 -4.97 5.67
CA THR A 89 -3.90 -3.78 6.20
C THR A 89 -4.06 -2.57 5.27
N ALA A 90 -3.91 -2.79 3.96
CA ALA A 90 -4.15 -1.76 2.96
C ALA A 90 -5.61 -1.28 2.96
N ALA A 91 -6.58 -2.20 3.10
CA ALA A 91 -8.00 -1.85 3.17
C ALA A 91 -8.33 -0.96 4.38
N VAL A 92 -7.74 -1.25 5.55
CA VAL A 92 -7.88 -0.42 6.75
C VAL A 92 -7.28 0.98 6.52
N ALA A 93 -6.07 1.05 5.94
CA ALA A 93 -5.42 2.33 5.65
C ALA A 93 -6.22 3.20 4.67
N TRP A 94 -6.76 2.59 3.60
CA TRP A 94 -7.65 3.28 2.66
C TRP A 94 -8.91 3.81 3.33
N THR A 95 -9.54 3.00 4.19
CA THR A 95 -10.74 3.39 4.92
C THR A 95 -10.47 4.61 5.81
N GLY A 96 -9.39 4.58 6.60
CA GLY A 96 -9.01 5.70 7.44
C GLY A 96 -8.69 6.98 6.66
N CYS A 97 -8.05 6.85 5.49
CA CYS A 97 -7.76 7.98 4.60
C CYS A 97 -9.05 8.63 4.05
N ILE A 98 -10.01 7.81 3.62
CA ILE A 98 -11.31 8.28 3.10
C ILE A 98 -12.10 8.98 4.20
N GLU A 99 -12.19 8.39 5.40
CA GLU A 99 -12.88 8.98 6.55
C GLU A 99 -12.25 10.33 6.93
N ALA A 100 -10.92 10.39 7.01
CA ALA A 100 -10.21 11.63 7.33
C ALA A 100 -10.37 12.69 6.23
N SER A 101 -10.55 12.29 4.97
CA SER A 101 -10.82 13.22 3.86
C SER A 101 -12.25 13.77 3.96
N LYS A 102 -13.24 12.89 4.12
CA LYS A 102 -14.65 13.27 4.30
C LYS A 102 -14.88 14.17 5.51
N ALA A 103 -14.18 13.92 6.62
CA ALA A 103 -14.27 14.76 7.82
C ALA A 103 -13.78 16.21 7.58
N ARG A 104 -12.88 16.42 6.60
CA ARG A 104 -12.32 17.74 6.26
C ARG A 104 -13.16 18.50 5.23
N GLU A 105 -14.02 17.83 4.45
CA GLU A 105 -14.93 18.46 3.49
C GLU A 105 -15.80 19.58 4.08
N PRO A 106 -16.53 19.39 5.21
CA PRO A 106 -17.34 20.47 5.78
C PRO A 106 -16.50 21.62 6.33
N VAL A 107 -15.29 21.35 6.83
CA VAL A 107 -14.35 22.37 7.32
C VAL A 107 -13.87 23.24 6.15
N ALA A 108 -13.48 22.61 5.04
CA ALA A 108 -13.08 23.31 3.82
C ALA A 108 -14.22 24.14 3.23
N ALA A 109 -15.46 23.62 3.24
CA ALA A 109 -16.64 24.35 2.79
C ALA A 109 -16.95 25.58 3.66
N ALA A 110 -16.90 25.43 4.99
CA ALA A 110 -17.09 26.54 5.92
C ALA A 110 -16.02 27.62 5.74
N TYR A 111 -14.78 27.20 5.52
CA TYR A 111 -13.67 28.11 5.26
C TYR A 111 -13.84 28.90 3.95
N ALA A 112 -14.22 28.22 2.86
CA ALA A 112 -14.52 28.87 1.59
C ALA A 112 -15.64 29.91 1.72
N ALA A 113 -16.68 29.62 2.50
CA ALA A 113 -17.76 30.57 2.79
C ALA A 113 -17.26 31.78 3.59
N ALA A 114 -16.41 31.57 4.60
CA ALA A 114 -15.83 32.65 5.40
C ALA A 114 -14.95 33.58 4.55
N LEU A 115 -14.09 33.02 3.70
CA LEU A 115 -13.25 33.82 2.80
C LEU A 115 -14.08 34.58 1.75
N LYS A 116 -15.13 33.97 1.21
CA LYS A 116 -16.05 34.66 0.29
C LYS A 116 -16.67 35.89 0.97
N LYS A 117 -17.17 35.72 2.20
CA LYS A 117 -17.74 36.81 3.00
C LYS A 117 -16.71 37.91 3.30
N ALA A 118 -15.48 37.55 3.64
CA ALA A 118 -14.40 38.51 3.84
C ALA A 118 -14.09 39.29 2.55
N GLY A 119 -14.08 38.63 1.40
CA GLY A 119 -13.92 39.28 0.09
C GLY A 119 -15.04 40.26 -0.25
N GLU A 120 -16.30 39.91 0.06
CA GLU A 120 -17.46 40.80 -0.10
C GLU A 120 -17.35 42.04 0.80
N LEU A 121 -17.00 41.87 2.08
CA LEU A 121 -16.79 42.98 3.02
C LEU A 121 -15.64 43.89 2.56
N HIS A 122 -14.56 43.31 2.06
CA HIS A 122 -13.43 44.06 1.50
C HIS A 122 -13.84 44.87 0.26
N ALA A 123 -14.66 44.30 -0.62
CA ALA A 123 -15.19 45.02 -1.79
C ALA A 123 -16.11 46.19 -1.38
N GLN A 124 -16.96 45.99 -0.37
CA GLN A 124 -17.80 47.05 0.20
C GLN A 124 -16.95 48.18 0.79
N LEU A 125 -15.89 47.84 1.53
CA LEU A 125 -14.98 48.84 2.11
C LEU A 125 -14.24 49.60 1.02
N ARG A 126 -13.72 48.95 -0.03
CA ARG A 126 -13.13 49.64 -1.19
C ARG A 126 -14.11 50.57 -1.89
N ALA A 127 -15.36 50.16 -2.09
CA ALA A 127 -16.38 50.98 -2.71
C ALA A 127 -16.74 52.21 -1.83
N ALA A 128 -16.82 52.03 -0.51
CA ALA A 128 -17.04 53.13 0.43
C ALA A 128 -15.87 54.12 0.41
N THR A 129 -14.64 53.62 0.44
CA THR A 129 -13.42 54.42 0.32
C THR A 129 -13.40 55.22 -0.99
N ALA A 130 -13.70 54.59 -2.13
CA ALA A 130 -13.72 55.26 -3.43
C ALA A 130 -14.74 56.42 -3.47
N LYS A 131 -15.92 56.25 -2.84
CA LYS A 131 -16.91 57.34 -2.72
C LYS A 131 -16.39 58.51 -1.90
N VAL A 132 -15.67 58.25 -0.81
CA VAL A 132 -15.03 59.31 -0.01
C VAL A 132 -14.04 60.08 -0.87
N PHE A 133 -13.15 59.39 -1.59
CA PHE A 133 -12.18 60.02 -2.49
C PHE A 133 -12.83 60.86 -3.60
N GLN A 134 -13.94 60.41 -4.18
CA GLN A 134 -14.68 61.16 -5.21
C GLN A 134 -15.38 62.41 -4.66
N ALA A 135 -15.74 62.41 -3.37
CA ALA A 135 -16.39 63.54 -2.71
C ALA A 135 -15.41 64.60 -2.18
N VAL A 136 -14.10 64.33 -2.22
CA VAL A 136 -13.05 65.25 -1.79
C VAL A 136 -12.88 66.38 -2.82
N PRO A 137 -12.99 67.66 -2.44
CA PRO A 137 -12.80 68.79 -3.36
C PRO A 137 -11.38 68.86 -3.95
N PRO A 138 -11.22 69.39 -5.17
CA PRO A 138 -9.89 69.63 -5.75
C PRO A 138 -9.02 70.51 -4.84
N GLY A 139 -7.80 70.05 -4.53
CA GLY A 139 -6.84 70.79 -3.68
C GLY A 139 -6.84 70.37 -2.21
N TRP A 140 -7.69 69.43 -1.78
CA TRP A 140 -7.57 68.84 -0.44
C TRP A 140 -6.36 67.89 -0.34
N PRO A 141 -5.66 67.87 0.80
CA PRO A 141 -4.43 67.10 0.98
C PRO A 141 -4.68 65.59 0.91
N THR A 142 -4.37 64.97 -0.23
CA THR A 142 -4.48 63.53 -0.48
C THR A 142 -3.53 62.69 0.38
N HIS A 143 -2.45 63.25 0.91
CA HIS A 143 -1.51 62.55 1.81
C HIS A 143 -2.13 62.11 3.15
N ARG A 144 -3.33 62.60 3.51
CA ARG A 144 -4.09 62.09 4.68
C ARG A 144 -4.90 60.83 4.38
N THR A 145 -4.85 60.35 3.14
CA THR A 145 -5.61 59.18 2.68
C THR A 145 -4.74 58.01 2.24
N ASP A 146 -3.41 58.13 2.38
CA ASP A 146 -2.41 57.12 2.00
C ASP A 146 -2.55 55.78 2.75
N GLY A 147 -3.38 55.72 3.81
CA GLY A 147 -3.75 54.50 4.53
C GLY A 147 -5.13 53.92 4.19
N PHE A 148 -5.88 54.53 3.27
CA PHE A 148 -7.21 54.06 2.87
C PHE A 148 -7.19 53.01 1.74
N GLY A 149 -6.04 52.83 1.10
CA GLY A 149 -5.85 51.78 0.10
C GLY A 149 -5.87 50.42 0.78
N ILE A 150 -6.92 49.63 0.58
CA ILE A 150 -6.85 48.21 0.93
C ILE A 150 -6.12 47.51 -0.21
N ASP A 151 -4.81 47.35 -0.04
CA ASP A 151 -3.98 46.67 -1.01
C ASP A 151 -4.52 45.26 -1.27
N GLY A 152 -4.58 44.89 -2.56
CA GLY A 152 -5.14 43.61 -3.03
C GLY A 152 -4.44 42.35 -2.51
N GLY A 153 -3.42 42.49 -1.65
CA GLY A 153 -2.71 41.40 -1.00
C GLY A 153 -3.43 40.79 0.20
N TYR A 154 -4.36 41.48 0.86
CA TYR A 154 -4.96 41.00 2.12
C TYR A 154 -5.66 39.63 1.99
N ILE A 155 -6.43 39.42 0.92
CA ILE A 155 -7.12 38.16 0.67
C ILE A 155 -6.11 37.05 0.32
N ASN A 156 -5.07 37.35 -0.45
CA ASN A 156 -4.05 36.37 -0.81
C ASN A 156 -3.21 35.96 0.41
N THR A 157 -2.85 36.90 1.28
CA THR A 157 -2.07 36.62 2.50
C THR A 157 -2.88 35.81 3.52
N LEU A 158 -4.17 36.12 3.71
CA LEU A 158 -5.06 35.30 4.55
C LEU A 158 -5.23 33.87 4.01
N THR A 159 -5.28 33.71 2.69
CA THR A 159 -5.40 32.39 2.06
C THR A 159 -4.11 31.58 2.23
N LEU A 160 -2.94 32.23 2.19
CA LEU A 160 -1.62 31.63 2.39
C LEU A 160 -1.39 31.14 3.83
N SER A 161 -1.61 32.00 4.83
CA SER A 161 -1.34 31.68 6.23
C SER A 161 -2.17 30.51 6.76
N GLU A 162 -3.39 30.36 6.27
CA GLU A 162 -4.31 29.30 6.71
C GLU A 162 -4.12 27.98 5.93
N TYR A 163 -3.63 28.05 4.68
CA TYR A 163 -3.24 26.86 3.91
C TYR A 163 -2.08 26.13 4.59
N GLU A 164 -1.11 26.87 5.11
CA GLU A 164 0.01 26.34 5.90
C GLU A 164 -0.45 25.73 7.24
N LEU A 165 -1.48 26.31 7.87
CA LEU A 165 -1.98 25.89 9.19
C LEU A 165 -2.79 24.58 9.13
N HIS A 166 -3.48 24.31 8.03
CA HIS A 166 -4.36 23.15 7.89
C HIS A 166 -3.77 21.95 7.12
N GLY A 167 -2.50 22.01 6.72
CA GLY A 167 -1.76 20.85 6.21
C GLY A 167 -2.41 20.20 4.98
N LEU A 168 -2.87 21.02 4.04
CA LEU A 168 -3.65 20.57 2.88
C LEU A 168 -2.78 19.82 1.86
N PRO A 169 -3.32 18.77 1.20
CA PRO A 169 -2.59 18.03 0.18
C PRO A 169 -2.32 18.93 -1.03
N GLY A 170 -1.04 19.22 -1.31
CA GLY A 170 -0.61 20.01 -2.47
C GLY A 170 0.54 21.00 -2.24
N GLY A 171 0.99 21.21 -0.99
CA GLY A 171 2.09 22.14 -0.68
C GLY A 171 1.73 23.62 -0.86
N SER A 172 2.58 24.51 -0.34
CA SER A 172 2.35 25.93 -0.07
C SER A 172 2.26 26.87 -1.30
N ASN A 173 1.79 26.38 -2.46
CA ASN A 173 1.75 27.19 -3.68
C ASN A 173 0.31 27.51 -4.16
N PRO A 174 -0.33 28.55 -3.59
CA PRO A 174 -1.66 28.99 -3.99
C PRO A 174 -1.67 30.01 -5.14
N TRP A 175 -0.53 30.27 -5.80
CA TRP A 175 -0.43 31.22 -6.91
C TRP A 175 -1.36 30.78 -8.06
N GLY A 176 -2.54 31.42 -8.16
CA GLY A 176 -3.54 31.17 -9.19
C GLY A 176 -4.81 30.44 -8.72
N LEU A 177 -4.95 30.09 -7.43
CA LEU A 177 -6.19 29.48 -6.92
C LEU A 177 -7.28 30.53 -6.69
N GLN A 178 -8.36 30.48 -7.49
CA GLN A 178 -9.57 31.25 -7.20
C GLN A 178 -10.33 30.62 -6.02
N LEU A 179 -10.88 31.44 -5.13
CA LEU A 179 -11.66 31.02 -3.95
C LEU A 179 -12.77 29.98 -4.24
N SER A 180 -13.38 30.06 -5.41
CA SER A 180 -14.41 29.11 -5.90
C SER A 180 -13.88 27.70 -6.14
N SER A 181 -12.57 27.54 -6.39
CA SER A 181 -11.93 26.24 -6.68
C SER A 181 -11.59 25.44 -5.42
N PHE A 182 -11.56 26.07 -4.24
CA PHE A 182 -11.10 25.43 -2.99
C PHE A 182 -12.10 24.38 -2.46
N ALA A 183 -13.39 24.73 -2.42
CA ALA A 183 -14.45 23.82 -1.96
C ALA A 183 -14.69 22.64 -2.91
N GLY A 184 -14.47 22.82 -4.22
CA GLY A 184 -14.65 21.77 -5.23
C GLY A 184 -13.52 20.74 -5.25
N ARG A 185 -12.32 21.11 -4.77
CA ARG A 185 -11.13 20.25 -4.83
C ARG A 185 -11.12 19.13 -3.80
N PHE A 186 -11.74 19.31 -2.65
CA PHE A 186 -11.83 18.25 -1.64
C PHE A 186 -12.69 17.06 -2.12
N PRO A 187 -13.92 17.27 -2.63
CA PRO A 187 -14.69 16.20 -3.26
C PRO A 187 -13.96 15.55 -4.45
N GLU A 188 -13.25 16.34 -5.27
CA GLU A 188 -12.46 15.81 -6.38
C GLU A 188 -11.29 14.94 -5.88
N PHE A 189 -10.58 15.38 -4.84
CA PHE A 189 -9.50 14.62 -4.21
C PHE A 189 -10.02 13.33 -3.56
N THR A 190 -11.13 13.39 -2.82
CA THR A 190 -11.81 12.22 -2.27
C THR A 190 -12.20 11.25 -3.39
N ALA A 191 -12.77 11.74 -4.50
CA ALA A 191 -13.14 10.91 -5.65
C ALA A 191 -11.93 10.22 -6.30
N ARG A 192 -10.80 10.93 -6.44
CA ARG A 192 -9.56 10.35 -6.98
C ARG A 192 -8.93 9.32 -6.05
N ILE A 193 -8.99 9.51 -4.73
CA ILE A 193 -8.58 8.50 -3.75
C ILE A 193 -9.44 7.24 -3.87
N MET A 194 -10.76 7.42 -3.99
CA MET A 194 -11.68 6.29 -4.18
C MET A 194 -11.40 5.55 -5.49
N GLN A 195 -11.17 6.29 -6.58
CA GLN A 195 -10.80 5.71 -7.87
C GLN A 195 -9.48 4.93 -7.78
N ALA A 196 -8.44 5.50 -7.15
CA ALA A 196 -7.15 4.84 -6.98
C ALA A 196 -7.27 3.56 -6.13
N ARG A 197 -8.13 3.57 -5.10
CA ARG A 197 -8.45 2.37 -4.32
C ARG A 197 -9.11 1.31 -5.20
N ASP A 198 -10.10 1.68 -6.00
CA ASP A 198 -10.84 0.73 -6.86
C ASP A 198 -9.92 0.14 -7.94
N GLU A 199 -9.04 0.96 -8.54
CA GLU A 199 -7.99 0.51 -9.46
C GLU A 199 -6.98 -0.43 -8.79
N ALA A 200 -6.57 -0.14 -7.56
CA ALA A 200 -5.67 -1.01 -6.79
C ALA A 200 -6.33 -2.35 -6.42
N LEU A 201 -7.62 -2.34 -6.04
CA LEU A 201 -8.39 -3.55 -5.77
C LEU A 201 -8.59 -4.39 -7.04
N PHE A 202 -8.88 -3.75 -8.16
CA PHE A 202 -9.01 -4.41 -9.47
C PHE A 202 -7.68 -5.03 -9.95
N GLY A 203 -6.56 -4.31 -9.77
CA GLY A 203 -5.22 -4.84 -10.05
C GLY A 203 -4.88 -6.04 -9.16
N ALA A 204 -5.24 -5.98 -7.87
CA ALA A 204 -5.01 -7.08 -6.94
C ALA A 204 -5.83 -8.34 -7.29
N SER A 205 -7.07 -8.21 -7.78
CA SER A 205 -7.89 -9.36 -8.19
C SER A 205 -7.36 -10.08 -9.44
N HIS A 206 -6.69 -9.37 -10.36
CA HIS A 206 -6.10 -9.98 -11.55
C HIS A 206 -4.71 -10.56 -11.31
N ALA A 207 -3.93 -9.99 -10.38
CA ALA A 207 -2.65 -10.58 -9.96
C ALA A 207 -2.82 -11.95 -9.27
N THR A 208 -4.01 -12.25 -8.72
CA THR A 208 -4.33 -13.56 -8.14
C THR A 208 -4.77 -14.61 -9.18
N GLU A 209 -5.27 -14.20 -10.35
CA GLU A 209 -5.65 -15.12 -11.44
C GLU A 209 -4.43 -15.63 -12.21
N ASP A 210 -3.42 -14.79 -12.43
CA ASP A 210 -2.17 -15.20 -13.11
C ASP A 210 -1.25 -16.09 -12.23
N ALA A 211 -1.54 -16.19 -10.92
CA ALA A 211 -0.76 -16.97 -9.96
C ALA A 211 -1.37 -18.33 -9.58
N ALA A 212 -2.56 -18.67 -10.12
CA ALA A 212 -3.29 -19.91 -9.88
C ALA A 212 -3.04 -20.95 -10.98
#